data_AF-A0A1I6J8Z1-F1
#
_entry.id   AF-A0A1I6J8Z1-F1
#
_cell.length_a   1.000
_cell.length_b   1.000
_cell.length_c   1.000
_cell.angle_alpha   90.00
_cell.angle_beta   90.00
_cell.angle_gamma   90.00
#
_symmetry.space_group_name_H-M   'P 1'
#
loop_
_entity.id
_entity.type
_entity.pdbx_description
1 polymer ?
#
loop_
_entity_poly.entity_id
_entity_poly.type
_entity_poly.pdbx_seq_one_letter_code
_entity_poly.pdbx_strand_id
1 'polypeptide(L)'
;MSARLAQFDSLLTRRRAAHGTTAPTQPLRTLRDPWGEPVAEFSRFPSDLELLKAAHRLQGDDWIGPLADDAHAQRLNAAWRLALLRADRHGQARVSREVGPQWISAPHAARPGERPAELRRALQAAAVRQLWQSGWKLVG
;
A
#
# COMPACT_ATOMS: atom_id res chain seq x y z
N MET A 1 -30.92 39.14 -35.15
CA MET A 1 -30.94 38.04 -34.16
C MET A 1 -29.62 37.30 -34.22
N SER A 2 -28.92 37.19 -33.09
CA SER A 2 -27.46 37.09 -33.00
C SER A 2 -26.91 35.68 -33.27
N ALA A 3 -26.27 35.49 -34.44
CA ALA A 3 -25.57 34.25 -34.83
C ALA A 3 -24.49 33.81 -33.82
N ARG A 4 -23.97 34.75 -33.01
CA ARG A 4 -22.98 34.46 -31.95
C ARG A 4 -23.56 33.65 -30.79
N LEU A 5 -24.84 33.83 -30.45
CA LEU A 5 -25.49 33.07 -29.37
C LEU A 5 -25.65 31.59 -29.77
N ALA A 6 -26.11 31.33 -30.98
CA ALA A 6 -26.22 29.97 -31.52
C ALA A 6 -24.86 29.25 -31.61
N GLN A 7 -23.78 29.98 -31.91
CA GLN A 7 -22.43 29.42 -31.98
C GLN A 7 -21.89 29.06 -30.58
N PHE A 8 -22.23 29.85 -29.56
CA PHE A 8 -21.85 29.59 -28.18
C PHE A 8 -22.58 28.37 -27.61
N ASP A 9 -23.89 28.25 -27.84
CA ASP A 9 -24.68 27.08 -27.39
C ASP A 9 -24.23 25.79 -28.08
N SER A 10 -23.87 25.88 -29.37
CA SER A 10 -23.27 24.77 -30.12
C SER A 10 -21.98 24.26 -29.47
N LEU A 11 -21.11 25.19 -29.02
CA LEU A 11 -19.85 24.85 -28.35
C LEU A 11 -20.07 24.25 -26.96
N LEU A 12 -21.03 24.78 -26.19
CA LEU A 12 -21.38 24.23 -24.87
C LEU A 12 -21.98 22.82 -24.98
N THR A 13 -22.83 22.59 -25.97
CA THR A 13 -23.47 21.29 -26.22
C THR A 13 -22.43 20.25 -26.64
N ARG A 14 -21.50 20.63 -27.53
CA ARG A 14 -20.38 19.76 -27.94
C ARG A 14 -19.45 19.43 -26.76
N ARG A 15 -19.18 20.40 -25.88
CA ARG A 15 -18.38 20.17 -24.65
C ARG A 15 -19.07 19.20 -23.70
N ARG A 16 -20.38 19.33 -23.48
CA ARG A 16 -21.15 18.40 -22.63
C ARG A 16 -21.22 17.00 -23.23
N ALA A 17 -21.44 16.88 -24.54
CA ALA A 17 -21.44 15.59 -25.23
C ALA A 17 -20.08 14.87 -25.14
N ALA A 18 -18.98 15.61 -25.22
CA ALA A 18 -17.62 15.06 -25.05
C ALA A 18 -17.29 14.64 -23.60
N HIS A 19 -18.10 15.05 -22.61
CA HIS A 19 -17.99 14.59 -21.22
C HIS A 19 -18.99 13.48 -20.88
N GLY A 20 -19.89 13.13 -21.81
CA GLY A 20 -20.82 12.01 -21.71
C GLY A 20 -20.26 10.69 -22.27
N THR A 21 -18.98 10.66 -22.62
CA THR A 21 -18.28 9.43 -23.00
C THR A 21 -18.21 8.53 -21.76
N THR A 22 -18.93 7.41 -21.82
CA THR A 22 -18.78 6.25 -20.93
C THR A 22 -17.31 6.06 -20.58
N ALA A 23 -16.95 6.40 -19.34
CA ALA A 23 -15.60 6.18 -18.85
C ALA A 23 -15.30 4.68 -18.99
N PRO A 24 -14.13 4.30 -19.54
CA PRO A 24 -13.77 2.88 -19.62
C PRO A 24 -13.79 2.32 -18.21
N THR A 25 -14.54 1.24 -18.00
CA THR A 25 -14.57 0.49 -16.74
C THR A 25 -13.13 0.09 -16.43
N GLN A 26 -12.49 0.79 -15.50
CA GLN A 26 -11.10 0.50 -15.14
C GLN A 26 -11.04 -0.91 -14.54
N PRO A 27 -10.09 -1.76 -14.95
CA PRO A 27 -9.99 -3.11 -14.42
C PRO A 27 -9.74 -3.05 -12.91
N LEU A 28 -10.70 -3.58 -12.17
CA LEU A 28 -10.64 -3.65 -10.71
C LEU A 28 -9.70 -4.77 -10.31
N ARG A 29 -8.65 -4.42 -9.57
CA ARG A 29 -7.66 -5.39 -9.08
C ARG A 29 -8.03 -5.80 -7.66
N THR A 30 -8.28 -7.08 -7.45
CA THR A 30 -8.65 -7.64 -6.15
C THR A 30 -7.44 -8.34 -5.53
N LEU A 31 -7.04 -7.92 -4.34
CA LEU A 31 -6.09 -8.66 -3.50
C LEU A 31 -6.85 -9.76 -2.78
N ARG A 32 -6.39 -10.99 -2.93
CA ARG A 32 -6.92 -12.18 -2.28
C ARG A 32 -5.90 -12.75 -1.29
N ASP A 33 -6.40 -13.25 -0.17
CA ASP A 33 -5.60 -13.94 0.82
C ASP A 33 -5.21 -15.37 0.36
N PRO A 34 -4.38 -16.10 1.13
CA PRO A 34 -3.95 -17.46 0.76
C PRO A 34 -5.09 -18.49 0.63
N TRP A 35 -6.26 -18.21 1.21
CA TRP A 35 -7.44 -19.08 1.10
C TRP A 35 -8.35 -18.68 -0.06
N GLY A 36 -8.05 -17.58 -0.75
CA GLY A 36 -8.76 -17.10 -1.93
C GLY A 36 -9.82 -16.04 -1.63
N GLU A 37 -9.97 -15.61 -0.37
CA GLU A 37 -10.96 -14.61 0.02
C GLU A 37 -10.54 -13.21 -0.45
N PRO A 38 -11.46 -12.39 -1.00
CA PRO A 38 -11.17 -11.02 -1.37
C PRO A 38 -10.94 -10.15 -0.13
N VAL A 39 -9.80 -9.46 -0.06
CA VAL A 39 -9.40 -8.62 1.07
C VAL A 39 -9.52 -7.14 0.75
N ALA A 40 -9.13 -6.73 -0.46
CA ALA A 40 -9.17 -5.34 -0.88
C ALA A 40 -9.28 -5.22 -2.40
N GLU A 41 -9.87 -4.12 -2.86
CA GLU A 41 -10.02 -3.80 -4.27
C GLU A 41 -9.30 -2.50 -4.60
N PHE A 42 -8.63 -2.46 -5.74
CA PHE A 42 -7.85 -1.32 -6.20
C PHE A 42 -8.29 -0.94 -7.61
N SER A 43 -8.57 0.35 -7.81
CA SER A 43 -8.90 0.93 -9.11
C SER A 43 -7.68 1.09 -10.04
N ARG A 44 -6.47 0.95 -9.50
CA ARG A 44 -5.19 1.01 -10.20
C ARG A 44 -4.23 -0.05 -9.66
N PHE A 45 -3.08 -0.22 -10.29
CA PHE A 45 -2.04 -1.07 -9.73
C PHE A 45 -1.58 -0.50 -8.38
N PRO A 46 -1.72 -1.24 -7.26
CA PRO A 46 -1.36 -0.75 -5.95
C PRO A 46 0.15 -0.69 -5.78
N SER A 47 0.62 0.31 -5.03
CA SER A 47 1.99 0.34 -4.53
C SER A 47 2.23 -0.76 -3.49
N ASP A 48 3.50 -1.12 -3.27
CA ASP A 48 3.87 -2.10 -2.24
C ASP A 48 3.31 -1.72 -0.86
N LEU A 49 3.33 -0.43 -0.52
CA LEU A 49 2.76 0.05 0.75
C LEU A 49 1.23 -0.14 0.81
N GLU A 50 0.50 0.13 -0.28
CA GLU A 50 -0.95 -0.09 -0.35
C GLU A 50 -1.29 -1.59 -0.20
N LEU A 51 -0.51 -2.48 -0.84
CA LEU A 51 -0.65 -3.93 -0.70
C LEU A 51 -0.42 -4.39 0.75
N LEU A 52 0.67 -3.93 1.38
CA LEU A 52 1.00 -4.29 2.76
C LEU A 52 -0.06 -3.78 3.75
N LYS A 53 -0.57 -2.56 3.53
CA LYS A 53 -1.68 -2.01 4.31
C LYS A 53 -2.95 -2.85 4.20
N ALA A 54 -3.31 -3.26 2.99
CA ALA A 54 -4.48 -4.11 2.78
C ALA A 54 -4.28 -5.51 3.40
N ALA A 55 -3.15 -6.17 3.11
CA ALA A 55 -2.87 -7.53 3.58
C ALA A 55 -2.85 -7.62 5.12
N HIS A 56 -2.29 -6.61 5.78
CA HIS A 56 -2.28 -6.52 7.23
C HIS A 56 -3.50 -5.78 7.81
N ARG A 57 -4.49 -5.39 7.00
CA ARG A 57 -5.71 -4.69 7.47
C ARG A 57 -5.39 -3.47 8.35
N LEU A 58 -4.40 -2.68 7.94
CA LEU A 58 -3.95 -1.51 8.68
C LEU A 58 -5.05 -0.45 8.80
N GLN A 59 -5.21 0.10 9.99
CA GLN A 59 -6.15 1.19 10.30
C GLN A 59 -5.40 2.53 10.42
N GLY A 60 -6.15 3.63 10.58
CA GLY A 60 -5.60 4.99 10.54
C GLY A 60 -4.43 5.24 11.50
N ASP A 61 -4.54 4.73 12.73
CA ASP A 61 -3.51 4.93 13.77
C ASP A 61 -2.43 3.84 13.75
N ASP A 62 -2.57 2.79 12.92
CA ASP A 62 -1.54 1.76 12.80
C ASP A 62 -0.33 2.32 12.03
N TRP A 63 0.88 2.00 12.50
CA TRP A 63 2.13 2.43 11.87
C TRP A 63 2.84 1.27 11.17
N ILE A 64 3.45 1.56 10.03
CA ILE A 64 4.28 0.64 9.25
C ILE A 64 5.52 1.37 8.75
N GLY A 65 6.71 0.82 9.03
CA GLY A 65 7.94 1.46 8.59
C GLY A 65 9.22 0.70 8.95
N PRO A 66 10.36 1.13 8.40
CA PRO A 66 11.66 0.57 8.75
C PRO A 66 11.98 0.83 10.21
N LEU A 67 12.42 -0.21 10.92
CA LEU A 67 12.92 -0.13 12.28
C LEU A 67 14.18 -1.00 12.39
N ALA A 68 15.14 -0.57 13.19
CA ALA A 68 16.32 -1.38 13.50
C ALA A 68 15.90 -2.55 14.40
N ASP A 69 16.33 -3.76 14.03
CA ASP A 69 16.16 -4.98 14.82
C ASP A 69 17.41 -5.17 15.69
N ASP A 70 17.34 -4.63 16.91
CA ASP A 70 18.45 -4.64 17.87
C ASP A 70 18.77 -6.04 18.41
N ALA A 71 17.85 -7.02 18.27
CA ALA A 71 18.13 -8.40 18.66
C ALA A 71 19.22 -9.04 17.78
N HIS A 72 19.43 -8.51 16.58
CA HIS A 72 20.45 -8.97 15.63
C HIS A 72 21.63 -7.98 15.49
N ALA A 73 21.74 -6.99 16.38
CA ALA A 73 22.80 -5.98 16.36
C ALA A 73 24.16 -6.57 16.80
N GLN A 74 24.73 -7.48 15.99
CA GLN A 74 26.15 -7.80 16.09
C GLN A 74 26.95 -6.75 15.31
N ARG A 75 27.58 -5.83 16.04
CA ARG A 75 28.47 -4.77 15.51
C ARG A 75 27.74 -3.71 14.67
N LEU A 76 28.51 -2.78 14.10
CA LEU A 76 28.12 -1.54 13.39
C LEU A 76 27.13 -1.69 12.21
N ASN A 77 26.63 -2.90 11.94
CA ASN A 77 25.64 -3.18 10.91
C ASN A 77 24.31 -3.54 11.57
N ALA A 78 23.49 -2.55 11.90
CA ALA A 78 22.14 -2.78 12.36
C ALA A 78 21.33 -3.49 11.26
N ALA A 79 20.65 -4.59 11.63
CA ALA A 79 19.72 -5.25 10.73
C ALA A 79 18.42 -4.44 10.69
N TRP A 80 18.03 -3.95 9.52
CA TRP A 80 16.79 -3.20 9.34
C TRP A 80 15.67 -4.13 8.92
N ARG A 81 14.48 -3.92 9.47
CA ARG A 81 13.28 -4.70 9.13
C ARG A 81 12.08 -3.79 9.01
N LEU A 82 11.10 -4.22 8.22
CA LEU A 82 9.80 -3.57 8.18
C LEU A 82 9.00 -4.01 9.41
N ALA A 83 8.71 -3.03 10.26
CA ALA A 83 7.95 -3.20 11.48
C ALA A 83 6.52 -2.71 11.29
N LEU A 84 5.63 -3.37 12.02
CA LEU A 84 4.23 -3.03 12.14
C LEU A 84 3.90 -2.77 13.60
N LEU A 85 3.34 -1.59 13.89
CA LEU A 85 2.87 -1.20 15.21
C LEU A 85 1.36 -0.97 15.13
N ARG A 86 0.61 -1.65 15.99
CA ARG A 86 -0.84 -1.48 16.07
C ARG A 86 -1.17 -0.46 17.15
N ALA A 87 -2.04 0.48 16.82
CA ALA A 87 -2.57 1.38 17.83
C ALA A 87 -3.58 0.66 18.71
N ASP A 88 -3.68 1.12 19.95
CA ASP A 88 -4.71 0.70 20.88
C ASP A 88 -6.08 1.10 20.34
N ARG A 89 -7.06 0.22 20.46
CA ARG A 89 -8.45 0.53 20.12
C ARG A 89 -9.24 0.65 21.41
N HIS A 90 -9.82 1.83 21.66
CA HIS A 90 -10.62 2.10 22.86
C HIS A 90 -9.87 1.78 24.19
N GLY A 91 -8.56 2.05 24.23
CA GLY A 91 -7.73 1.75 25.41
C GLY A 91 -7.36 0.27 25.58
N GLN A 92 -7.66 -0.58 24.59
CA GLN A 92 -7.22 -1.97 24.55
C GLN A 92 -6.17 -2.17 23.47
N ALA A 93 -5.03 -2.76 23.83
CA ALA A 93 -4.00 -3.12 22.88
C ALA A 93 -4.54 -4.08 21.82
N ARG A 94 -4.38 -3.71 20.54
CA ARG A 94 -4.63 -4.65 19.45
C ARG A 94 -3.65 -5.81 19.61
N VAL A 95 -4.19 -6.99 19.87
CA VAL A 95 -3.43 -8.18 20.23
C VAL A 95 -2.37 -8.50 19.17
N SER A 96 -1.14 -8.08 19.40
CA SER A 96 0.04 -8.71 18.85
C SER A 96 0.35 -9.92 19.73
N ARG A 97 0.70 -11.06 19.12
CA ARG A 97 1.13 -12.25 19.88
C ARG A 97 2.40 -11.99 20.69
N GLU A 98 3.19 -11.00 20.28
CA GLU A 98 4.47 -10.64 20.87
C GLU A 98 4.44 -9.18 21.35
N VAL A 99 5.08 -8.91 22.49
CA VAL A 99 5.28 -7.56 22.99
C VAL A 99 6.29 -6.85 22.09
N GLY A 100 5.85 -5.77 21.43
CA GLY A 100 6.71 -4.95 20.56
C GLY A 100 6.29 -4.94 19.08
N PRO A 101 7.18 -4.49 18.18
CA PRO A 101 6.90 -4.43 16.75
C PRO A 101 6.70 -5.81 16.16
N GLN A 102 5.64 -5.97 15.36
CA GLN A 102 5.48 -7.16 14.53
C GLN A 102 6.37 -7.01 13.29
N TRP A 103 7.31 -7.93 13.12
CA TRP A 103 8.21 -7.94 11.98
C TRP A 103 7.57 -8.61 10.77
N ILE A 104 7.41 -7.86 9.68
CA ILE A 104 6.73 -8.33 8.46
C ILE A 104 7.68 -8.45 7.25
N SER A 105 8.97 -8.15 7.44
CA SER A 105 10.02 -8.44 6.46
C SER A 105 11.14 -9.28 7.06
N ALA A 106 11.89 -9.96 6.18
CA ALA A 106 13.20 -10.49 6.50
C ALA A 106 14.18 -9.36 6.92
N PRO A 107 15.23 -9.69 7.70
CA PRO A 107 16.33 -8.78 8.01
C PRO A 107 17.03 -8.27 6.75
N HIS A 108 17.35 -6.98 6.73
CA HIS A 108 18.10 -6.34 5.66
C HIS A 108 19.31 -5.61 6.24
N ALA A 109 20.50 -5.98 5.80
CA ALA A 109 21.72 -5.26 6.14
C ALA A 109 21.82 -4.01 5.28
N ALA A 110 21.73 -2.83 5.90
CA ALA A 110 21.92 -1.55 5.22
C ALA A 110 23.26 -0.94 5.61
N ARG A 111 23.89 -0.22 4.69
CA ARG A 111 25.16 0.48 4.98
C ARG A 111 24.89 1.84 5.60
N PRO A 112 25.76 2.32 6.50
CA PRO A 112 25.73 3.72 6.92
C PRO A 112 25.77 4.66 5.70
N GLY A 113 24.87 5.65 5.65
CA GLY A 113 24.78 6.62 4.55
C GLY A 113 23.88 6.22 3.37
N GLU A 114 23.27 5.03 3.40
CA GLU A 114 22.25 4.64 2.43
C GLU A 114 21.00 5.53 2.53
N ARG A 115 20.34 5.82 1.39
CA ARG A 115 19.20 6.74 1.40
C ARG A 115 18.00 6.09 2.10
N PRO A 116 17.36 6.75 3.08
CA PRO A 116 16.22 6.18 3.81
C PRO A 116 15.05 5.74 2.91
N ALA A 117 14.86 6.42 1.78
CA ALA A 117 13.82 6.06 0.80
C ALA A 117 14.14 4.76 0.05
N GLU A 118 15.41 4.48 -0.24
CA GLU A 118 15.85 3.27 -0.92
C GLU A 118 15.72 2.07 0.02
N LEU A 119 16.18 2.21 1.27
CA LEU A 119 15.99 1.22 2.32
C LEU A 119 14.50 0.87 2.51
N ARG A 120 13.64 1.89 2.61
CA ARG A 120 12.19 1.69 2.75
C ARG A 120 11.60 0.91 1.57
N ARG A 121 11.97 1.27 0.33
CA ARG A 121 11.51 0.56 -0.87
C ARG A 121 11.99 -0.88 -0.88
N ALA A 122 13.26 -1.13 -0.53
CA ALA A 122 13.82 -2.48 -0.48
C ALA A 122 13.08 -3.37 0.53
N LEU A 123 12.81 -2.85 1.73
CA LEU A 123 12.07 -3.54 2.78
C LEU A 123 10.61 -3.80 2.41
N GLN A 124 9.92 -2.83 1.80
CA GLN A 124 8.55 -2.99 1.31
C GLN A 124 8.47 -4.07 0.23
N ALA A 125 9.37 -4.01 -0.77
CA ALA A 125 9.44 -5.01 -1.82
C ALA A 125 9.74 -6.41 -1.27
N ALA A 126 10.60 -6.51 -0.24
CA ALA A 126 10.88 -7.79 0.43
C ALA A 126 9.65 -8.35 1.16
N ALA A 127 8.91 -7.51 1.89
CA ALA A 127 7.68 -7.92 2.57
C ALA A 127 6.60 -8.35 1.57
N VAL A 128 6.44 -7.64 0.45
CA VAL A 128 5.52 -8.03 -0.63
C VAL A 128 5.91 -9.37 -1.25
N ARG A 129 7.19 -9.64 -1.48
CA ARG A 129 7.64 -10.97 -1.93
C ARG A 129 7.26 -12.07 -0.94
N GLN A 130 7.34 -11.82 0.37
CA GLN A 130 6.92 -12.77 1.39
C GLN A 130 5.39 -12.97 1.40
N LEU A 131 4.60 -11.93 1.14
CA LEU A 131 3.15 -12.08 0.93
C LEU A 131 2.86 -13.04 -0.23
N TRP A 132 3.55 -12.87 -1.37
CA TRP A 132 3.37 -13.78 -2.51
C TRP A 132 3.81 -15.21 -2.19
N GLN A 133 4.92 -15.39 -1.49
CA GLN A 133 5.40 -16.71 -1.05
C GLN A 133 4.44 -17.39 -0.06
N SER A 134 3.67 -16.62 0.71
CA SER A 134 2.64 -17.15 1.62
C SER A 134 1.29 -17.40 0.94
N GLY A 135 1.17 -17.18 -0.37
CA GLY A 135 0.01 -17.56 -1.17
C GLY A 135 -0.97 -16.42 -1.48
N TRP A 136 -0.67 -15.18 -1.09
CA TRP A 136 -1.46 -14.02 -1.50
C TRP A 136 -1.43 -13.84 -3.02
N LYS A 137 -2.49 -13.26 -3.59
CA LYS A 137 -2.59 -13.03 -5.04
C LYS A 137 -3.29 -11.71 -5.35
N LEU A 138 -2.77 -10.99 -6.34
CA LEU A 138 -3.46 -9.85 -6.94
C LEU A 138 -4.07 -10.31 -8.28
N VAL A 139 -5.39 -10.25 -8.39
CA VAL A 139 -6.15 -10.74 -9.55
C VAL A 139 -6.91 -9.58 -10.19
N GLY A 140 -6.91 -9.49 -11.52
CA GLY A 140 -7.58 -8.44 -12.30
C GLY A 140 -6.65 -7.65 -13.21
#